data_AF-A0A0G0AIA2-F1
#
_entry.id   AF-A0A0G0AIA2-F1
#
_cell.length_a   1.000
_cell.length_b   1.000
_cell.length_c   1.000
_cell.angle_alpha   90.00
_cell.angle_beta   90.00
_cell.angle_gamma   90.00
#
_symmetry.space_group_name_H-M   'P 1'
#
loop_
_entity.id
_entity.type
_entity.pdbx_description
1 polymer ?
#
loop_
_entity_poly.entity_id
_entity_poly.type
_entity_poly.pdbx_seq_one_letter_code
_entity_poly.pdbx_strand_id
1 'polypeptide(L)'
;MGKRKLVGKVFIVFIVFILLILPVLNIQAFGFNFDNFQNKHETRKEYFSRMLDKMCAIRIKINQKHPRFPVPRICKTENLNPPTLEFYAEPASIIEGESSVLNWASDNTLSCEGSDGWMGEKTISGIEIIWPQTTTTYTLSCDGVEKGIEKSVIVEVVPLSPPAPVDVCPNISDIQIVIPEGYHFEGEQCIENEVDPPVSCIDINTASKEELDEIINIGPATADKIIAYRQITPFTSVGDLINISGIGEVTLSEIIAQGKACVLNP
;
A
#
# COMPACT_ATOMS: atom_id res chain seq x y z
N MET A 1 -35.33 -39.44 -48.57
CA MET A 1 -36.25 -39.60 -47.41
C MET A 1 -35.66 -40.58 -46.40
N GLY A 2 -34.97 -40.13 -45.35
CA GLY A 2 -34.27 -41.07 -44.46
C GLY A 2 -33.84 -40.59 -43.06
N LYS A 3 -34.20 -39.37 -42.62
CA LYS A 3 -33.75 -38.83 -41.31
C LYS A 3 -34.85 -38.57 -40.28
N ARG A 4 -36.13 -38.87 -40.56
CA ARG A 4 -37.25 -38.65 -39.61
C ARG A 4 -37.66 -39.85 -38.76
N LYS A 5 -37.13 -41.06 -39.00
CA LYS A 5 -37.56 -42.29 -38.28
C LYS A 5 -36.75 -42.63 -37.02
N LEU A 6 -35.61 -41.99 -36.77
CA LEU A 6 -34.77 -42.30 -35.60
C LEU A 6 -35.18 -41.50 -34.35
N VAL A 7 -35.65 -40.25 -34.54
CA VAL A 7 -36.03 -39.34 -33.43
C VAL A 7 -37.32 -39.77 -32.73
N GLY A 8 -38.31 -40.28 -33.48
CA GLY A 8 -39.56 -40.78 -32.91
C GLY A 8 -39.40 -42.07 -32.09
N LYS A 9 -38.45 -42.93 -32.45
CA LYS A 9 -38.19 -44.18 -31.70
C LYS A 9 -37.50 -43.92 -30.37
N VAL A 10 -36.59 -42.96 -30.30
CA VAL A 10 -35.93 -42.56 -29.03
C VAL A 10 -36.93 -41.90 -28.08
N PHE A 11 -37.85 -41.08 -28.59
CA PHE A 11 -38.89 -40.42 -27.79
C PHE A 11 -39.92 -41.41 -27.23
N ILE A 12 -40.31 -42.43 -28.01
CA ILE A 12 -41.20 -43.51 -27.55
C ILE A 12 -40.53 -44.39 -26.50
N VAL A 13 -39.24 -44.72 -26.67
CA VAL A 13 -38.47 -45.46 -25.64
C VAL A 13 -38.35 -44.64 -24.35
N PHE A 14 -38.23 -43.31 -24.44
CA PHE A 14 -38.15 -42.41 -23.28
C PHE A 14 -39.49 -42.28 -22.52
N ILE A 15 -40.62 -42.20 -23.23
CA ILE A 15 -41.96 -42.19 -22.64
C ILE A 15 -42.28 -43.56 -22.00
N VAL A 16 -41.89 -44.66 -22.63
CA VAL A 16 -42.06 -46.01 -22.08
C VAL A 16 -41.17 -46.22 -20.84
N PHE A 17 -39.97 -45.65 -20.81
CA PHE A 17 -39.08 -45.70 -19.63
C PHE A 17 -39.59 -44.83 -18.47
N ILE A 18 -40.18 -43.67 -18.76
CA ILE A 18 -40.88 -42.84 -17.77
C ILE A 18 -42.12 -43.57 -17.24
N LEU A 19 -42.95 -44.18 -18.10
CA LEU A 19 -44.16 -44.89 -17.69
C LEU A 19 -43.89 -46.21 -16.93
N LEU A 20 -42.75 -46.88 -17.17
CA LEU A 20 -42.39 -48.11 -16.47
C LEU A 20 -41.74 -47.87 -15.09
N ILE A 21 -41.28 -46.66 -14.80
CA ILE A 21 -40.72 -46.27 -13.48
C ILE A 21 -41.78 -45.57 -12.61
N LEU A 22 -42.94 -45.22 -13.18
CA LEU A 22 -44.05 -44.55 -12.49
C LEU A 22 -45.13 -45.52 -11.99
N PRO A 23 -44.85 -46.29 -10.93
CA PRO A 23 -45.90 -46.48 -9.94
C PRO A 23 -45.51 -46.08 -8.52
N VAL A 24 -44.37 -45.41 -8.28
CA VAL A 24 -43.87 -45.24 -6.90
C VAL A 24 -43.70 -43.81 -6.37
N LEU A 25 -43.72 -42.73 -7.16
CA LEU A 25 -43.69 -41.38 -6.57
C LEU A 25 -44.58 -40.35 -7.26
N ASN A 26 -45.40 -39.71 -6.44
CA ASN A 26 -46.27 -38.59 -6.71
C ASN A 26 -45.44 -37.37 -7.20
N ILE A 27 -45.63 -36.96 -8.46
CA ILE A 27 -44.78 -35.99 -9.16
C ILE A 27 -45.05 -34.53 -8.74
N GLN A 28 -46.03 -34.24 -7.86
CA GLN A 28 -46.30 -32.85 -7.49
C GLN A 28 -45.29 -32.21 -6.51
N ALA A 29 -44.31 -32.97 -5.99
CA ALA A 29 -43.34 -32.45 -5.00
C ALA A 29 -41.97 -32.01 -5.58
N PHE A 30 -41.72 -32.17 -6.88
CA PHE A 30 -40.35 -32.05 -7.43
C PHE A 30 -40.05 -30.78 -8.23
N GLY A 31 -40.89 -29.74 -8.17
CA GLY A 31 -40.53 -28.39 -8.63
C GLY A 31 -40.01 -28.28 -10.07
N PHE A 32 -40.19 -29.29 -10.91
CA PHE A 32 -39.79 -29.27 -12.31
C PHE A 32 -40.85 -28.49 -13.09
N ASN A 33 -40.65 -27.18 -13.13
CA ASN A 33 -41.46 -26.29 -13.94
C ASN A 33 -41.04 -26.45 -15.42
N PHE A 34 -41.88 -27.10 -16.21
CA PHE A 34 -41.66 -27.34 -17.65
C PHE A 34 -41.87 -26.08 -18.51
N ASP A 35 -42.33 -24.96 -17.93
CA ASP A 35 -42.72 -23.77 -18.68
C ASP A 35 -41.54 -22.89 -19.15
N ASN A 36 -40.31 -23.19 -18.75
CA ASN A 36 -39.13 -22.42 -19.17
C ASN A 36 -38.46 -22.94 -20.47
N PHE A 37 -39.25 -23.46 -21.41
CA PHE A 37 -38.77 -23.88 -22.74
C PHE A 37 -38.57 -22.71 -23.73
N GLN A 38 -38.60 -21.47 -23.24
CA GLN A 38 -38.54 -20.24 -24.04
C GLN A 38 -37.43 -19.27 -23.61
N ASN A 39 -36.36 -19.72 -22.95
CA ASN A 39 -35.18 -18.88 -22.72
C ASN A 39 -33.97 -19.29 -23.58
N LYS A 40 -33.35 -18.28 -24.20
CA LYS A 40 -32.80 -18.27 -25.56
C LYS A 40 -31.35 -18.75 -25.73
N HIS A 41 -30.69 -19.36 -24.74
CA HIS A 41 -29.25 -19.65 -24.87
C HIS A 41 -28.81 -21.08 -24.59
N GLU A 42 -29.71 -22.00 -24.24
CA GLU A 42 -29.33 -23.40 -23.99
C GLU A 42 -29.93 -24.31 -25.06
N THR A 43 -29.08 -25.04 -25.78
CA THR A 43 -29.58 -25.99 -26.77
C THR A 43 -30.32 -27.11 -26.04
N ARG A 44 -31.37 -27.65 -26.67
CA ARG A 44 -32.15 -28.78 -26.11
C ARG A 44 -31.27 -30.00 -25.76
N LYS A 45 -30.06 -30.10 -26.31
CA LYS A 45 -29.09 -31.15 -25.96
C LYS A 45 -28.41 -30.86 -24.62
N GLU A 46 -27.98 -29.62 -24.37
CA GLU A 46 -27.33 -29.21 -23.12
C GLU A 46 -28.28 -29.29 -21.93
N TYR A 47 -29.51 -28.82 -22.08
CA TYR A 47 -30.54 -28.94 -21.03
C TYR A 47 -30.83 -30.40 -20.67
N PHE A 48 -30.96 -31.28 -21.68
CA PHE A 48 -31.17 -32.70 -21.45
C PHE A 48 -29.94 -33.39 -20.85
N SER A 49 -28.72 -32.96 -21.21
CA SER A 49 -27.47 -33.45 -20.60
C SER A 49 -27.45 -33.12 -19.10
N ARG A 50 -27.67 -31.85 -18.74
CA ARG A 50 -27.74 -31.40 -17.34
C ARG A 50 -28.83 -32.11 -16.54
N MET A 51 -29.98 -32.37 -17.17
CA MET A 51 -31.07 -33.12 -16.53
C MET A 51 -30.66 -34.58 -16.28
N LEU A 52 -29.98 -35.22 -17.24
CA LEU A 52 -29.46 -36.58 -17.10
C LEU A 52 -28.35 -36.67 -16.04
N ASP A 53 -27.47 -35.67 -15.95
CA ASP A 53 -26.41 -35.59 -14.93
C ASP A 53 -26.99 -35.49 -13.52
N LYS A 54 -27.98 -34.61 -13.33
CA LYS A 54 -28.71 -34.49 -12.05
C LYS A 54 -29.42 -35.80 -11.67
N MET A 55 -29.99 -36.50 -12.65
CA MET A 55 -30.66 -37.79 -12.43
C MET A 55 -29.66 -38.93 -12.14
N CYS A 56 -28.49 -38.99 -12.80
CA CYS A 56 -27.45 -39.98 -12.49
C CYS A 56 -26.84 -39.69 -11.09
N ALA A 57 -26.59 -38.43 -10.69
CA ALA A 57 -26.08 -38.07 -9.36
C ALA A 57 -27.01 -38.51 -8.20
N ILE A 58 -28.33 -38.34 -8.36
CA ILE A 58 -29.32 -38.81 -7.39
C ILE A 58 -29.32 -40.35 -7.32
N ARG A 59 -29.25 -41.03 -8.47
CA ARG A 59 -29.27 -42.50 -8.54
C ARG A 59 -28.00 -43.15 -7.95
N ILE A 60 -26.84 -42.51 -8.11
CA ILE A 60 -25.57 -42.93 -7.49
C ILE A 60 -25.67 -42.87 -5.95
N LYS A 61 -26.17 -41.75 -5.40
CA LYS A 61 -26.39 -41.60 -3.94
C LYS A 61 -27.38 -42.63 -3.39
N ILE A 62 -28.42 -42.99 -4.16
CA ILE A 62 -29.37 -44.05 -3.77
C ILE A 62 -28.70 -45.44 -3.79
N ASN A 63 -27.83 -45.72 -4.78
CA ASN A 63 -27.13 -47.01 -4.89
C ASN A 63 -26.07 -47.19 -3.78
N GLN A 64 -25.39 -46.13 -3.36
CA GLN A 64 -24.47 -46.15 -2.19
C GLN A 64 -25.19 -46.54 -0.89
N LYS A 65 -26.47 -46.15 -0.73
CA LYS A 65 -27.28 -46.45 0.46
C LYS A 65 -27.97 -47.81 0.39
N HIS A 66 -28.31 -48.28 -0.81
CA HIS A 66 -28.97 -49.57 -1.04
C HIS A 66 -28.46 -50.24 -2.35
N PRO A 67 -27.49 -51.16 -2.27
CA PRO A 67 -26.82 -51.75 -3.45
C PRO A 67 -27.64 -52.87 -4.12
N ARG A 68 -28.92 -52.61 -4.44
CA ARG A 68 -29.85 -53.63 -4.98
C ARG A 68 -30.13 -53.54 -6.47
N PHE A 69 -29.66 -52.51 -7.18
CA PHE A 69 -29.92 -52.37 -8.62
C PHE A 69 -28.66 -51.98 -9.41
N PRO A 70 -28.30 -52.72 -10.47
CA PRO A 70 -27.23 -52.33 -11.37
C PRO A 70 -27.61 -51.03 -12.11
N VAL A 71 -26.69 -50.07 -12.14
CA VAL A 71 -26.88 -48.77 -12.80
C VAL A 71 -27.07 -49.00 -14.32
N PRO A 72 -28.07 -48.39 -14.98
CA PRO A 72 -28.28 -48.55 -16.42
C PRO A 72 -27.07 -48.07 -17.23
N ARG A 73 -26.68 -48.80 -18.28
CA ARG A 73 -25.58 -48.48 -19.24
C ARG A 73 -25.69 -47.10 -19.94
N ILE A 74 -26.79 -46.39 -19.71
CA ILE A 74 -27.04 -45.04 -20.26
C ILE A 74 -26.34 -43.97 -19.43
N CYS A 75 -26.05 -44.21 -18.13
CA CYS A 75 -25.02 -43.44 -17.44
C CYS A 75 -23.67 -44.00 -17.97
N LYS A 76 -23.22 -43.54 -19.15
CA LYS A 76 -21.79 -43.56 -19.42
C LYS A 76 -21.19 -42.74 -18.28
N THR A 77 -20.31 -43.35 -17.50
CA THR A 77 -19.36 -42.64 -16.65
C THR A 77 -18.55 -41.72 -17.57
N GLU A 78 -19.06 -40.53 -17.86
CA GLU A 78 -18.31 -39.50 -18.56
C GLU A 78 -17.25 -39.00 -17.57
N ASN A 79 -16.01 -39.42 -17.84
CA ASN A 79 -14.74 -39.11 -17.18
C ASN A 79 -14.55 -39.51 -15.71
N LEU A 80 -13.99 -40.72 -15.52
CA LEU A 80 -13.25 -41.16 -14.33
C LEU A 80 -11.81 -40.60 -14.28
N ASN A 81 -11.52 -39.53 -15.04
CA ASN A 81 -10.20 -38.92 -14.99
C ASN A 81 -10.08 -38.14 -13.68
N PRO A 82 -8.93 -38.23 -12.98
CA PRO A 82 -8.72 -37.44 -11.77
C PRO A 82 -8.83 -35.94 -12.09
N PRO A 83 -9.38 -35.13 -11.18
CA PRO A 83 -9.43 -33.69 -11.37
C PRO A 83 -8.02 -33.11 -11.43
N THR A 84 -7.81 -32.17 -12.34
CA THR A 84 -6.57 -31.39 -12.47
C THR A 84 -6.84 -29.93 -12.13
N LEU A 85 -5.85 -29.26 -11.55
CA LEU A 85 -5.95 -27.85 -11.21
C LEU A 85 -4.60 -27.15 -11.45
N GLU A 86 -4.59 -26.26 -12.43
CA GLU A 86 -3.55 -25.26 -12.61
C GLU A 86 -4.02 -23.96 -11.95
N PHE A 87 -3.16 -23.39 -11.10
CA PHE A 87 -3.43 -22.16 -10.36
C PHE A 87 -2.09 -21.48 -10.08
N TYR A 88 -1.96 -20.22 -10.49
CA TYR A 88 -0.77 -19.40 -10.30
C TYR A 88 -1.13 -17.91 -10.33
N ALA A 89 -0.18 -17.07 -9.91
CA ALA A 89 -0.29 -15.62 -9.88
C ALA A 89 0.81 -15.01 -10.75
N GLU A 90 0.48 -13.99 -11.53
CA GLU A 90 1.44 -13.28 -12.39
C GLU A 90 1.23 -11.76 -12.27
N PRO A 91 2.23 -11.01 -11.72
CA PRO A 91 3.45 -11.49 -11.06
C PRO A 91 3.19 -12.10 -9.67
N ALA A 92 4.05 -13.01 -9.21
CA ALA A 92 3.96 -13.63 -7.88
C ALA A 92 4.53 -12.75 -6.74
N SER A 93 5.24 -11.67 -7.09
CA SER A 93 5.77 -10.67 -6.15
C SER A 93 5.43 -9.28 -6.70
N ILE A 94 4.85 -8.42 -5.85
CA ILE A 94 4.41 -7.08 -6.20
C ILE A 94 4.92 -6.07 -5.18
N ILE A 95 5.04 -4.80 -5.57
CA ILE A 95 5.26 -3.70 -4.63
C ILE A 95 3.91 -3.32 -3.98
N GLU A 96 3.95 -2.90 -2.73
CA GLU A 96 2.76 -2.38 -2.03
C GLU A 96 2.00 -1.34 -2.87
N GLY A 97 0.70 -1.59 -3.09
CA GLY A 97 -0.16 -0.75 -3.93
C GLY A 97 -0.29 -1.21 -5.39
N GLU A 98 0.52 -2.17 -5.85
CA GLU A 98 0.37 -2.78 -7.17
C GLU A 98 -0.68 -3.91 -7.16
N SER A 99 -0.93 -4.49 -8.34
CA SER A 99 -1.88 -5.59 -8.53
C SER A 99 -1.19 -6.84 -9.07
N SER A 100 -1.74 -8.01 -8.76
CA SER A 100 -1.39 -9.28 -9.40
C SER A 100 -2.62 -9.90 -10.07
N VAL A 101 -2.41 -10.78 -11.04
CA VAL A 101 -3.48 -11.52 -11.71
C VAL A 101 -3.40 -12.99 -11.32
N LEU A 102 -4.47 -13.49 -10.70
CA LEU A 102 -4.68 -14.91 -10.46
C LEU A 102 -5.20 -15.57 -11.74
N ASN A 103 -4.57 -16.67 -12.15
CA ASN A 103 -4.93 -17.46 -13.31
C ASN A 103 -5.19 -18.91 -12.89
N TRP A 104 -6.33 -19.46 -13.29
CA TRP A 104 -6.64 -20.87 -13.02
C TRP A 104 -7.35 -21.58 -14.17
N ALA A 105 -7.08 -22.88 -14.26
CA ALA A 105 -7.76 -23.79 -15.16
C ALA A 105 -7.89 -25.16 -14.48
N SER A 106 -9.07 -25.78 -14.56
CA SER A 106 -9.32 -27.11 -14.01
C SER A 106 -10.09 -27.99 -14.98
N ASP A 107 -9.77 -29.28 -14.98
CA ASP A 107 -10.49 -30.30 -15.75
C ASP A 107 -11.13 -31.34 -14.82
N ASN A 108 -12.25 -31.91 -15.24
CA ASN A 108 -13.02 -32.93 -14.50
C ASN A 108 -13.50 -32.45 -13.11
N THR A 109 -13.75 -31.15 -12.98
CA THR A 109 -14.31 -30.47 -11.80
C THR A 109 -15.73 -29.97 -12.09
N LEU A 110 -16.55 -29.84 -11.04
CA LEU A 110 -17.95 -29.43 -11.10
C LEU A 110 -18.15 -28.01 -10.58
N SER A 111 -17.41 -27.64 -9.54
CA SER A 111 -17.46 -26.33 -8.88
C SER A 111 -16.08 -25.99 -8.34
N CYS A 112 -15.78 -24.71 -8.26
CA CYS A 112 -14.58 -24.20 -7.60
C CYS A 112 -14.95 -23.09 -6.61
N GLU A 113 -14.28 -23.03 -5.48
CA GLU A 113 -14.48 -22.04 -4.42
C GLU A 113 -13.12 -21.51 -3.97
N GLY A 114 -13.00 -20.18 -3.94
CA GLY A 114 -11.81 -19.49 -3.42
C GLY A 114 -11.90 -19.32 -1.90
N SER A 115 -10.78 -19.45 -1.22
CA SER A 115 -10.61 -19.19 0.22
C SER A 115 -9.29 -18.46 0.52
N ASP A 116 -9.17 -17.95 1.76
CA ASP A 116 -8.06 -17.12 2.25
C ASP A 116 -8.07 -15.69 1.69
N GLY A 117 -7.11 -15.32 0.83
CA GLY A 117 -6.96 -13.97 0.26
C GLY A 117 -8.08 -13.50 -0.67
N TRP A 118 -9.01 -14.39 -0.97
CA TRP A 118 -10.18 -14.20 -1.83
C TRP A 118 -11.27 -15.18 -1.37
N MET A 119 -12.52 -14.91 -1.72
CA MET A 119 -13.65 -15.73 -1.28
C MET A 119 -14.68 -15.92 -2.38
N GLY A 120 -15.46 -17.01 -2.25
CA GLY A 120 -16.67 -17.26 -3.03
C GLY A 120 -16.48 -18.19 -4.23
N GLU A 121 -17.60 -18.48 -4.89
CA GLU A 121 -17.66 -19.37 -6.05
C GLU A 121 -16.86 -18.81 -7.23
N LYS A 122 -16.05 -19.67 -7.85
CA LYS A 122 -15.20 -19.37 -9.01
C LYS A 122 -15.62 -20.23 -10.19
N THR A 123 -15.36 -19.73 -11.39
CA THR A 123 -15.55 -20.50 -12.62
C THR A 123 -14.55 -21.67 -12.67
N ILE A 124 -14.83 -22.68 -13.49
CA ILE A 124 -13.94 -23.85 -13.69
C ILE A 124 -12.58 -23.44 -14.28
N SER A 125 -12.54 -22.34 -15.04
CA SER A 125 -11.32 -21.69 -15.52
C SER A 125 -11.57 -20.19 -15.62
N GLY A 126 -10.56 -19.36 -15.35
CA GLY A 126 -10.73 -17.91 -15.32
C GLY A 126 -9.50 -17.13 -14.89
N ILE A 127 -9.71 -15.82 -14.82
CA ILE A 127 -8.73 -14.84 -14.32
C ILE A 127 -9.39 -13.90 -13.32
N GLU A 128 -8.63 -13.41 -12.35
CA GLU A 128 -9.09 -12.41 -11.38
C GLU A 128 -7.94 -11.48 -10.98
N ILE A 129 -8.23 -10.17 -10.96
CA ILE A 129 -7.26 -9.15 -10.56
C ILE A 129 -7.39 -8.91 -9.06
N ILE A 130 -6.27 -8.95 -8.35
CA ILE A 130 -6.19 -8.78 -6.88
C ILE A 130 -5.25 -7.64 -6.51
N TRP A 131 -5.50 -7.04 -5.33
CA TRP A 131 -4.76 -5.89 -4.79
C TRP A 131 -4.34 -6.13 -3.32
N PRO A 132 -3.54 -7.18 -3.01
CA PRO A 132 -3.17 -7.48 -1.65
C PRO A 132 -2.33 -6.35 -1.03
N GLN A 133 -2.61 -6.01 0.23
CA GLN A 133 -1.85 -5.00 0.98
C GLN A 133 -0.67 -5.62 1.75
N THR A 134 -0.73 -6.92 1.99
CA THR A 134 0.31 -7.70 2.67
C THR A 134 0.46 -9.04 1.95
N THR A 135 1.59 -9.72 2.17
CA THR A 135 1.81 -11.07 1.61
C THR A 135 0.64 -11.98 1.95
N THR A 136 -0.08 -12.41 0.93
CA THR A 136 -1.37 -13.08 1.06
C THR A 136 -1.36 -14.39 0.30
N THR A 137 -1.85 -15.45 0.96
CA THR A 137 -2.10 -16.75 0.33
C THR A 137 -3.51 -16.77 -0.25
N TYR A 138 -3.63 -17.27 -1.48
CA TYR A 138 -4.89 -17.50 -2.17
C TYR A 138 -5.03 -18.99 -2.39
N THR A 139 -6.16 -19.55 -2.00
CA THR A 139 -6.42 -20.99 -2.10
C THR A 139 -7.63 -21.24 -2.98
N LEU A 140 -7.51 -22.16 -3.93
CA LEU A 140 -8.59 -22.58 -4.81
C LEU A 140 -8.90 -24.04 -4.55
N SER A 141 -10.13 -24.33 -4.13
CA SER A 141 -10.64 -25.69 -3.96
C SER A 141 -11.65 -25.99 -5.06
N CYS A 142 -11.50 -27.10 -5.77
CA CYS A 142 -12.43 -27.54 -6.81
C CYS A 142 -12.94 -28.95 -6.52
N ASP A 143 -14.26 -29.13 -6.57
CA ASP A 143 -14.92 -30.42 -6.36
C ASP A 143 -14.97 -31.22 -7.66
N GLY A 144 -14.37 -32.41 -7.66
CA GLY A 144 -14.53 -33.41 -8.72
C GLY A 144 -15.61 -34.44 -8.40
N VAL A 145 -15.94 -35.29 -9.37
CA VAL A 145 -16.99 -36.32 -9.26
C VAL A 145 -16.69 -37.36 -8.15
N GLU A 146 -15.41 -37.61 -7.85
CA GLU A 146 -14.98 -38.59 -6.81
C GLU A 146 -14.09 -38.00 -5.70
N LYS A 147 -13.29 -36.99 -6.02
CA LYS A 147 -12.35 -36.34 -5.08
C LYS A 147 -12.26 -34.86 -5.42
N GLY A 148 -12.11 -34.00 -4.42
CA GLY A 148 -11.73 -32.60 -4.61
C GLY A 148 -10.22 -32.45 -4.85
N ILE A 149 -9.83 -31.34 -5.45
CA ILE A 149 -8.45 -30.89 -5.56
C ILE A 149 -8.35 -29.47 -5.02
N GLU A 150 -7.25 -29.18 -4.32
CA GLU A 150 -6.99 -27.87 -3.74
C GLU A 150 -5.58 -27.44 -4.10
N LYS A 151 -5.39 -26.16 -4.42
CA LYS A 151 -4.08 -25.58 -4.69
C LYS A 151 -4.03 -24.17 -4.11
N SER A 152 -2.88 -23.80 -3.55
CA SER A 152 -2.64 -22.45 -3.03
C SER A 152 -1.50 -21.78 -3.80
N VAL A 153 -1.61 -20.46 -3.96
CA VAL A 153 -0.57 -19.58 -4.47
C VAL A 153 -0.35 -18.45 -3.47
N ILE A 154 0.91 -18.06 -3.27
CA ILE A 154 1.27 -16.95 -2.40
C ILE A 154 1.66 -15.78 -3.30
N VAL A 155 1.08 -14.61 -3.05
CA VAL A 155 1.52 -13.35 -3.65
C VAL A 155 2.27 -12.57 -2.59
N GLU A 156 3.58 -12.40 -2.81
CA GLU A 156 4.46 -11.66 -1.92
C GLU A 156 4.29 -10.16 -2.15
N VAL A 157 4.01 -9.41 -1.08
CA VAL A 157 3.94 -7.94 -1.15
C VAL A 157 5.21 -7.38 -0.52
N VAL A 158 6.02 -6.74 -1.35
CA VAL A 158 7.21 -6.02 -0.93
C VAL A 158 6.79 -4.61 -0.49
N PRO A 159 6.93 -4.26 0.80
CA PRO A 159 6.58 -2.92 1.26
C PRO A 159 7.48 -1.88 0.61
N LEU A 160 6.94 -0.67 0.38
CA LEU A 160 7.77 0.44 -0.08
C LEU A 160 8.79 0.78 1.01
N SER A 161 10.09 0.71 0.68
CA SER A 161 11.12 1.19 1.59
C SER A 161 10.93 2.69 1.84
N PRO A 162 10.99 3.19 3.08
CA PRO A 162 10.96 4.62 3.35
C PRO A 162 12.01 5.34 2.51
N PRO A 163 11.72 6.55 1.99
CA PRO A 163 12.74 7.34 1.30
C PRO A 163 13.91 7.59 2.26
N ALA A 164 15.13 7.46 1.74
CA ALA A 164 16.33 7.77 2.50
C ALA A 164 16.25 9.23 3.02
N PRO A 165 16.68 9.51 4.26
CA PRO A 165 16.72 10.89 4.75
C PRO A 165 17.61 11.73 3.83
N VAL A 166 17.10 12.88 3.41
CA VAL A 166 17.86 13.84 2.61
C VAL A 166 18.83 14.56 3.55
N ASP A 167 20.11 14.58 3.18
CA ASP A 167 21.13 15.35 3.88
C ASP A 167 21.05 16.81 3.43
N VAL A 168 20.68 17.69 4.36
CA VAL A 168 20.53 19.13 4.15
C VAL A 168 21.90 19.82 4.12
N CYS A 169 22.91 19.25 4.78
CA CYS A 169 24.25 19.83 4.90
C CYS A 169 25.33 18.83 4.47
N PRO A 170 25.45 18.50 3.16
CA PRO A 170 26.39 17.48 2.68
C PRO A 170 27.87 17.84 2.88
N ASN A 171 28.16 19.08 3.27
CA ASN A 171 29.49 19.57 3.57
C ASN A 171 29.89 19.43 5.05
N ILE A 172 28.97 19.01 5.92
CA ILE A 172 29.23 18.72 7.34
C ILE A 172 29.36 17.19 7.50
N SER A 173 30.15 16.73 8.47
CA SER A 173 30.20 15.31 8.82
C SER A 173 28.86 14.83 9.38
N ASP A 174 28.51 13.58 9.09
CA ASP A 174 27.25 12.94 9.46
C ASP A 174 26.02 13.52 8.75
N ILE A 175 25.01 12.68 8.50
CA ILE A 175 23.77 13.07 7.81
C ILE A 175 23.02 14.10 8.65
N GLN A 176 22.84 15.31 8.13
CA GLN A 176 22.08 16.37 8.78
C GLN A 176 20.67 16.45 8.17
N ILE A 177 19.65 16.11 8.96
CA ILE A 177 18.24 16.17 8.51
C ILE A 177 17.65 17.58 8.66
N VAL A 178 18.34 18.44 9.43
CA VAL A 178 18.02 19.84 9.69
C VAL A 178 19.33 20.63 9.77
N ILE A 179 19.28 21.94 9.54
CA ILE A 179 20.46 22.81 9.67
C ILE A 179 20.88 22.83 11.17
N PRO A 180 22.12 22.49 11.51
CA PRO A 180 22.59 22.49 12.89
C PRO A 180 22.71 23.91 13.47
N GLU A 181 22.67 24.02 14.80
CA GLU A 181 22.88 25.29 15.50
C GLU A 181 24.27 25.84 15.19
N GLY A 182 24.35 27.15 14.93
CA GLY A 182 25.59 27.79 14.51
C GLY A 182 25.88 27.69 13.02
N TYR A 183 24.95 27.20 12.19
CA TYR A 183 25.09 27.18 10.73
C TYR A 183 23.91 27.91 10.06
N HIS A 184 24.16 28.46 8.87
CA HIS A 184 23.12 28.95 7.96
C HIS A 184 23.30 28.32 6.57
N PHE A 185 22.23 28.29 5.78
CA PHE A 185 22.26 27.70 4.43
C PHE A 185 22.44 28.78 3.37
N GLU A 186 23.53 28.70 2.60
CA GLU A 186 23.83 29.62 1.51
C GLU A 186 24.40 28.83 0.31
N GLY A 187 23.87 29.08 -0.89
CA GLY A 187 24.43 28.53 -2.12
C GLY A 187 24.55 27.00 -2.18
N GLU A 188 23.60 26.27 -1.57
CA GLU A 188 23.58 24.80 -1.46
C GLU A 188 24.53 24.20 -0.40
N GLN A 189 25.12 25.03 0.46
CA GLN A 189 26.03 24.58 1.52
C GLN A 189 25.64 25.17 2.87
N CYS A 190 25.91 24.43 3.94
CA CYS A 190 25.77 24.93 5.29
C CYS A 190 27.05 25.63 5.72
N ILE A 191 27.01 26.93 5.91
CA ILE A 191 28.14 27.75 6.31
C ILE A 191 28.07 27.96 7.82
N GLU A 192 29.19 27.76 8.51
CA GLU A 192 29.29 28.08 9.94
C GLU A 192 29.07 29.59 10.10
N ASN A 193 28.18 29.97 11.00
CA ASN A 193 27.97 31.36 11.35
C ASN A 193 29.29 31.89 11.91
N GLU A 194 29.79 32.98 11.34
CA GLU A 194 30.90 33.71 11.93
C GLU A 194 30.45 34.21 13.30
N VAL A 195 30.81 33.46 14.33
CA VAL A 195 30.79 33.98 15.70
C VAL A 195 31.92 34.99 15.71
N ASP A 196 31.56 36.27 15.65
CA ASP A 196 32.54 37.35 15.76
C ASP A 196 33.50 37.00 16.91
N PRO A 197 34.82 36.93 16.65
CA PRO A 197 35.77 36.59 17.69
C PRO A 197 35.54 37.56 18.86
N PRO A 198 35.64 37.10 20.12
CA PRO A 198 35.41 37.96 21.27
C PRO A 198 36.27 39.21 21.11
N VAL A 199 35.59 40.34 20.87
CA VAL A 199 36.24 41.61 20.52
C VAL A 199 37.21 41.90 21.64
N SER A 200 38.52 41.90 21.35
CA SER A 200 39.54 42.00 22.42
C SER A 200 39.41 43.31 23.20
N CYS A 201 38.71 44.28 22.62
CA CYS A 201 38.09 45.43 23.27
C CYS A 201 37.17 46.15 22.27
N ILE A 202 36.20 46.91 22.77
CA ILE A 202 35.27 47.74 22.00
C ILE A 202 35.95 49.08 21.75
N ASP A 203 36.40 49.32 20.51
CA ASP A 203 37.06 50.58 20.13
C ASP A 203 36.03 51.71 20.03
N ILE A 204 36.12 52.67 20.95
CA ILE A 204 35.16 53.79 21.03
C ILE A 204 35.17 54.70 19.79
N ASN A 205 36.21 54.62 18.96
CA ASN A 205 36.28 55.36 17.70
C ASN A 205 35.56 54.66 16.53
N THR A 206 35.43 53.34 16.53
CA THR A 206 34.90 52.57 15.39
C THR A 206 33.66 51.74 15.71
N ALA A 207 33.46 51.35 16.97
CA ALA A 207 32.35 50.52 17.42
C ALA A 207 30.99 51.07 16.97
N SER A 208 30.11 50.17 16.56
CA SER A 208 28.70 50.41 16.27
C SER A 208 27.95 50.85 17.53
N LYS A 209 26.70 51.29 17.35
CA LYS A 209 25.87 51.72 18.47
C LYS A 209 25.59 50.55 19.42
N GLU A 210 25.35 49.38 18.86
CA GLU A 210 25.06 48.14 19.55
C GLU A 210 26.28 47.67 20.35
N GLU A 211 27.48 47.71 19.75
CA GLU A 211 28.73 47.40 20.46
C GLU A 211 29.01 48.38 21.61
N LEU A 212 28.76 49.69 21.41
CA LEU A 212 28.92 50.67 22.49
C LEU A 212 27.97 50.43 23.67
N ASP A 213 26.77 49.89 23.40
CA ASP A 213 25.75 49.57 24.41
C ASP A 213 26.16 48.39 25.31
N GLU A 214 27.15 47.60 24.91
CA GLU A 214 27.66 46.48 25.72
C GLU A 214 28.63 46.93 26.85
N ILE A 215 29.05 48.19 26.83
CA ILE A 215 29.88 48.81 27.87
C ILE A 215 28.95 49.24 29.02
N ILE A 216 29.16 48.71 30.23
CA ILE A 216 28.28 49.04 31.37
C ILE A 216 28.33 50.56 31.62
N ASN A 217 27.15 51.14 31.80
CA ASN A 217 26.85 52.58 31.92
C ASN A 217 26.88 53.38 30.60
N ILE A 218 27.06 52.74 29.45
CA ILE A 218 26.81 53.32 28.14
C ILE A 218 25.52 52.71 27.62
N GLY A 219 24.41 53.46 27.72
CA GLY A 219 23.15 53.08 27.10
C GLY A 219 23.01 53.63 25.67
N PRO A 220 21.91 53.31 24.94
CA PRO A 220 21.75 53.70 23.53
C PRO A 220 21.84 55.21 23.30
N ALA A 221 21.32 56.02 24.23
CA ALA A 221 21.37 57.47 24.16
C ALA A 221 22.77 58.05 24.42
N THR A 222 23.60 57.38 25.23
CA THR A 222 25.00 57.77 25.45
C THR A 222 25.86 57.34 24.28
N ALA A 223 25.62 56.15 23.72
CA ALA A 223 26.26 55.66 22.51
C ALA A 223 26.08 56.63 21.32
N ASP A 224 24.86 57.15 21.12
CA ASP A 224 24.60 58.17 20.09
C ASP A 224 25.47 59.43 20.27
N LYS A 225 25.70 59.87 21.52
CA LYS A 225 26.54 61.03 21.80
C LYS A 225 28.02 60.75 21.54
N ILE A 226 28.49 59.54 21.87
CA ILE A 226 29.87 59.10 21.59
C ILE A 226 30.10 59.09 20.08
N ILE A 227 29.18 58.51 19.31
CA ILE A 227 29.24 58.49 17.85
C ILE A 227 29.21 59.91 17.28
N ALA A 228 28.34 60.79 17.79
CA ALA A 228 28.29 62.18 17.32
C ALA A 228 29.58 62.96 17.64
N TYR A 229 30.16 62.76 18.82
CA TYR A 229 31.38 63.44 19.26
C TYR A 229 32.60 63.01 18.44
N ARG A 230 32.82 61.70 18.25
CA ARG A 230 34.00 61.17 17.55
C ARG A 230 34.10 61.56 16.08
N GLN A 231 32.98 61.90 15.43
CA GLN A 231 32.96 62.42 14.06
C GLN A 231 33.61 63.80 13.94
N ILE A 232 33.64 64.56 15.04
CA ILE A 232 34.23 65.90 15.09
C ILE A 232 35.62 65.82 15.70
N THR A 233 35.74 65.08 16.81
CA THR A 233 36.97 64.96 17.59
C THR A 233 37.14 63.49 18.00
N PRO A 234 37.95 62.71 17.26
CA PRO A 234 38.28 61.34 17.65
C PRO A 234 38.88 61.28 19.06
N PHE A 235 38.58 60.21 19.79
CA PHE A 235 39.14 60.00 21.13
C PHE A 235 40.58 59.49 21.02
N THR A 236 41.46 60.01 21.86
CA THR A 236 42.86 59.55 21.97
C THR A 236 43.03 58.55 23.12
N SER A 237 42.10 58.57 24.07
CA SER A 237 42.06 57.65 25.20
C SER A 237 40.63 57.38 25.64
N VAL A 238 40.42 56.27 26.36
CA VAL A 238 39.11 55.99 27.00
C VAL A 238 38.74 57.10 28.01
N GLY A 239 39.74 57.76 28.60
CA GLY A 239 39.53 58.89 29.52
C GLY A 239 38.81 60.08 28.87
N ASP A 240 38.92 60.22 27.55
CA ASP A 240 38.31 61.34 26.81
C ASP A 240 36.78 61.25 26.76
N LEU A 241 36.20 60.10 27.16
CA LEU A 241 34.76 59.92 27.34
C LEU A 241 34.18 60.87 28.40
N ILE A 242 35.01 61.46 29.29
CA ILE A 242 34.56 62.51 30.22
C ILE A 242 33.93 63.72 29.51
N ASN A 243 34.27 63.94 28.24
CA ASN A 243 33.74 65.04 27.44
C ASN A 243 32.31 64.78 26.93
N ILE A 244 31.77 63.58 27.15
CA ILE A 244 30.43 63.20 26.73
C ILE A 244 29.43 63.53 27.83
N SER A 245 28.44 64.36 27.48
CA SER A 245 27.36 64.73 28.39
C SER A 245 26.64 63.49 28.92
N GLY A 246 26.69 63.28 30.24
CA GLY A 246 26.12 62.12 30.94
C GLY A 246 27.16 61.14 31.47
N ILE A 247 28.44 61.29 31.09
CA ILE A 247 29.56 60.53 31.66
C ILE A 247 30.29 61.43 32.66
N GLY A 248 30.15 61.13 33.96
CA GLY A 248 30.91 61.78 35.03
C GLY A 248 32.14 60.98 35.45
N GLU A 249 32.98 61.54 36.33
CA GLU A 249 34.21 60.89 36.80
C GLU A 249 33.98 59.48 37.37
N VAL A 250 32.89 59.29 38.13
CA VAL A 250 32.53 57.99 38.71
C VAL A 250 32.20 56.98 37.60
N THR A 251 31.29 57.35 36.69
CA THR A 251 30.91 56.52 35.55
C THR A 251 32.11 56.16 34.67
N LEU A 252 32.99 57.14 34.41
CA LEU A 252 34.20 56.93 33.64
C LEU A 252 35.15 55.95 34.33
N SER A 253 35.32 56.05 35.66
CA SER A 253 36.17 55.13 36.41
C SER A 253 35.66 53.69 36.33
N GLU A 254 34.33 53.50 36.36
CA GLU A 254 33.69 52.19 36.19
C GLU A 254 33.85 51.65 34.75
N ILE A 255 33.74 52.51 33.73
CA ILE A 255 34.00 52.15 32.33
C ILE A 255 35.44 51.67 32.15
N ILE A 256 36.42 52.39 32.70
CA ILE A 256 37.83 52.02 32.61
C ILE A 256 38.10 50.72 33.38
N ALA A 257 37.53 50.55 34.57
CA ALA A 257 37.72 49.36 35.40
C ALA A 257 37.22 48.07 34.75
N GLN A 258 36.22 48.15 33.87
CA GLN A 258 35.71 47.00 33.12
C GLN A 258 36.70 46.44 32.10
N GLY A 259 37.63 47.27 31.61
CA GLY A 259 38.58 46.86 30.56
C GLY A 259 37.96 46.51 29.20
N LYS A 260 36.66 46.80 29.01
CA LYS A 260 35.94 46.54 27.75
C LYS A 260 36.21 47.58 26.67
N ALA A 261 36.32 48.85 27.05
CA ALA A 261 36.50 49.96 26.10
C ALA A 261 37.99 50.18 25.78
N CYS A 262 38.30 50.51 24.53
CA CYS A 262 39.66 50.87 24.11
C CYS A 262 39.67 51.93 23.01
N VAL A 263 40.88 52.38 22.65
CA VAL A 263 41.18 53.17 21.46
C VAL A 263 42.32 52.47 20.73
N LEU A 264 42.06 51.88 19.56
CA LEU A 264 43.08 51.08 18.85
C LEU A 264 43.97 51.94 17.95
N ASN A 265 43.45 53.09 17.48
CA ASN A 265 44.19 54.06 16.65
C ASN A 265 43.94 55.48 17.16
N PRO A 266 44.69 55.93 18.19
CA PRO A 266 44.53 57.25 18.82
C PRO A 266 45.07 58.41 17.96
#